data_AF-A0A7S0A504-F1
#
_entry.id   AF-A0A7S0A504-F1
#
_cell.length_a   1.000
_cell.length_b   1.000
_cell.length_c   1.000
_cell.angle_alpha   90.00
_cell.angle_beta   90.00
_cell.angle_gamma   90.00
#
_symmetry.space_group_name_H-M   'P 1'
#
loop_
_entity.id
_entity.type
_entity.pdbx_description
1 polymer ?
#
loop_
_entity_poly.entity_id
_entity_poly.type
_entity_poly.pdbx_seq_one_letter_code
_entity_poly.pdbx_strand_id
1 'polypeptide(L)'
;MSGRFIFTNTKVFACRKGVLFWGTHWSASKPDLALEGFEAHDVSRSSSQLGDTYMHRAVVSAHTGNNLATDLPGSAEGFELYDTDMQTILADVTFRNFDRSGDVAIMDMTHSNIFKPQGMFNSKGLRFEGMPRERRFRHVHRLACETYHQDTCKRNCDACPGTTGSSQIANIVDSDGSALGWHLGSAILGADDTAEETDGETNEWWRIDDSCRHELAWGFWACPTLGHRSVVSLFIMKGIRSGAPGRTDPNTAVGRLYHFGRLNRHLHVGL
;
A
#
# COMPACT_ATOMS: atom_id res chain seq x y z
N MET A 1 2.61 -6.34 25.52
CA MET A 1 1.46 -7.25 25.37
C MET A 1 1.65 -8.04 24.11
N SER A 2 1.70 -9.35 24.25
CA SER A 2 2.06 -10.34 23.22
C SER A 2 0.81 -11.15 22.93
N GLY A 3 0.06 -10.76 21.89
CA GLY A 3 -1.16 -11.45 21.51
C GLY A 3 -1.30 -11.48 20.00
N ARG A 4 -1.48 -12.67 19.46
CA ARG A 4 -2.04 -12.87 18.12
C ARG A 4 -3.56 -12.70 18.23
N PHE A 5 -4.16 -11.90 17.36
CA PHE A 5 -5.60 -11.68 17.33
C PHE A 5 -6.22 -12.37 16.12
N ILE A 6 -7.26 -13.17 16.37
CA ILE A 6 -8.08 -13.77 15.31
C ILE A 6 -9.52 -13.39 15.59
N PHE A 7 -10.09 -12.59 14.70
CA PHE A 7 -11.50 -12.24 14.73
C PHE A 7 -12.22 -12.96 13.60
N THR A 8 -13.24 -13.73 13.96
CA THR A 8 -14.06 -14.49 13.02
C THR A 8 -15.47 -13.93 12.99
N ASN A 9 -16.01 -13.68 11.79
CA ASN A 9 -17.39 -13.22 11.57
C ASN A 9 -17.72 -11.88 12.27
N THR A 10 -16.71 -11.01 12.43
CA THR A 10 -16.91 -9.68 12.98
C THR A 10 -17.61 -8.78 11.98
N LYS A 11 -18.68 -8.12 12.43
CA LYS A 11 -19.44 -7.15 11.63
C LYS A 11 -19.38 -5.78 12.27
N VAL A 12 -19.11 -4.76 11.48
CA VAL A 12 -19.12 -3.34 11.89
C VAL A 12 -20.00 -2.54 10.94
N PHE A 13 -20.72 -1.57 11.48
CA PHE A 13 -21.68 -0.79 10.69
C PHE A 13 -21.81 0.65 11.20
N ALA A 14 -22.11 1.58 10.28
CA ALA A 14 -22.46 2.98 10.57
C ALA A 14 -21.50 3.67 11.57
N CYS A 15 -20.20 3.55 11.33
CA CYS A 15 -19.18 4.12 12.22
C CYS A 15 -18.04 4.78 11.45
N ARG A 16 -17.23 5.57 12.15
CA ARG A 16 -16.10 6.25 11.49
C ARG A 16 -14.97 5.28 11.13
N LYS A 17 -14.69 4.30 11.99
CA LYS A 17 -13.60 3.33 11.81
C LYS A 17 -14.05 1.96 12.29
N GLY A 18 -13.87 0.94 11.44
CA GLY A 18 -14.21 -0.44 11.75
C GLY A 18 -13.16 -1.11 12.63
N VAL A 19 -12.22 -1.82 12.02
CA VAL A 19 -11.10 -2.46 12.73
C VAL A 19 -9.80 -1.73 12.44
N LEU A 20 -9.23 -1.11 13.48
CA LEU A 20 -7.89 -0.55 13.46
C LEU A 20 -6.95 -1.41 14.28
N PHE A 21 -5.76 -1.66 13.74
CA PHE A 21 -4.76 -2.45 14.41
C PHE A 21 -3.38 -1.82 14.30
N TRP A 22 -2.74 -1.60 15.44
CA TRP A 22 -1.47 -0.87 15.56
C TRP A 22 -0.27 -1.79 15.82
N GLY A 23 -0.39 -3.06 15.46
CA GLY A 23 0.67 -4.05 15.59
C GLY A 23 0.72 -4.74 16.95
N THR A 24 1.68 -5.65 17.05
CA THR A 24 2.02 -6.41 18.25
C THR A 24 3.47 -6.14 18.64
N HIS A 25 3.87 -6.65 19.80
CA HIS A 25 5.29 -6.75 20.12
C HIS A 25 6.02 -7.68 19.14
N TRP A 26 7.27 -7.38 18.78
CA TRP A 26 8.07 -8.12 17.80
C TRP A 26 8.19 -9.63 18.08
N SER A 27 8.03 -10.05 19.33
CA SER A 27 8.07 -11.45 19.76
C SER A 27 6.73 -12.19 19.68
N ALA A 28 5.66 -11.53 19.22
CA ALA A 28 4.36 -12.16 19.09
C ALA A 28 4.33 -13.16 17.92
N SER A 29 3.51 -14.20 18.05
CA SER A 29 3.29 -15.16 16.97
C SER A 29 2.57 -14.49 15.79
N LYS A 30 2.97 -14.85 14.57
CA LYS A 30 2.36 -14.35 13.33
C LYS A 30 1.24 -15.28 12.82
N PRO A 31 0.27 -14.78 12.03
CA PRO A 31 0.02 -13.36 11.77
C PRO A 31 -0.43 -12.64 13.05
N ASP A 32 -0.11 -11.36 13.13
CA ASP A 32 -0.43 -10.46 14.24
C ASP A 32 -1.95 -10.28 14.40
N LEU A 33 -2.63 -10.08 13.28
CA LEU A 33 -4.08 -9.95 13.17
C LEU A 33 -4.60 -10.78 12.00
N ALA A 34 -5.67 -11.52 12.26
CA ALA A 34 -6.46 -12.22 11.25
C ALA A 34 -7.92 -11.75 11.32
N LEU A 35 -8.47 -11.28 10.20
CA LEU A 35 -9.89 -10.98 10.03
C LEU A 35 -10.52 -11.98 9.07
N GLU A 36 -11.23 -12.99 9.60
CA GLU A 36 -11.90 -14.01 8.80
C GLU A 36 -13.41 -13.77 8.75
N GLY A 37 -13.99 -13.66 7.56
CA GLY A 37 -15.43 -13.39 7.45
C GLY A 37 -15.82 -11.99 7.96
N PHE A 38 -14.92 -11.01 7.83
CA PHE A 38 -15.16 -9.64 8.27
C PHE A 38 -16.17 -8.94 7.37
N GLU A 39 -17.12 -8.22 7.97
CA GLU A 39 -18.07 -7.39 7.24
C GLU A 39 -18.06 -5.96 7.75
N ALA A 40 -18.02 -5.00 6.83
CA ALA A 40 -18.12 -3.58 7.12
C ALA A 40 -19.14 -2.90 6.20
N HIS A 41 -20.04 -2.11 6.78
CA HIS A 41 -21.15 -1.49 6.07
C HIS A 41 -21.36 -0.03 6.49
N ASP A 42 -21.35 0.90 5.54
CA ASP A 42 -21.51 2.34 5.83
C ASP A 42 -20.45 2.85 6.83
N VAL A 43 -19.20 2.41 6.65
CA VAL A 43 -18.07 2.76 7.51
C VAL A 43 -17.11 3.67 6.76
N SER A 44 -16.73 4.81 7.36
CA SER A 44 -15.84 5.77 6.69
C SER A 44 -14.45 5.19 6.43
N ARG A 45 -13.92 4.35 7.33
CA ARG A 45 -12.74 3.52 7.08
C ARG A 45 -12.94 2.12 7.63
N SER A 46 -13.06 1.11 6.77
CA SER A 46 -13.47 -0.23 7.21
C SER A 46 -12.35 -0.95 7.97
N SER A 47 -11.13 -0.97 7.44
CA SER A 47 -9.98 -1.46 8.20
C SER A 47 -8.66 -0.78 7.80
N SER A 48 -7.74 -0.73 8.77
CA SER A 48 -6.35 -0.31 8.59
C SER A 48 -5.51 -1.07 9.60
N GLN A 49 -4.45 -1.75 9.14
CA GLN A 49 -3.75 -2.77 9.92
C GLN A 49 -2.24 -2.64 9.78
N LEU A 50 -1.56 -2.45 10.89
CA LEU A 50 -0.10 -2.42 10.98
C LEU A 50 0.42 -3.77 11.50
N GLY A 51 1.43 -4.33 10.84
CA GLY A 51 2.06 -5.61 11.18
C GLY A 51 1.80 -6.72 10.15
N ASP A 52 2.11 -7.96 10.49
CA ASP A 52 1.89 -9.09 9.57
C ASP A 52 0.46 -9.59 9.69
N THR A 53 -0.42 -9.14 8.81
CA THR A 53 -1.87 -9.32 8.95
C THR A 53 -2.52 -9.93 7.72
N TYR A 54 -3.74 -10.45 7.90
CA TYR A 54 -4.57 -10.81 6.75
C TYR A 54 -6.06 -10.59 6.98
N MET A 55 -6.78 -10.39 5.88
CA MET A 55 -8.23 -10.37 5.80
C MET A 55 -8.68 -11.40 4.76
N HIS A 56 -9.54 -12.34 5.16
CA HIS A 56 -10.02 -13.44 4.31
C HIS A 56 -11.54 -13.53 4.28
N ARG A 57 -12.12 -13.72 3.08
CA ARG A 57 -13.57 -13.86 2.85
C ARG A 57 -14.38 -12.71 3.44
N ALA A 58 -13.93 -11.48 3.21
CA ALA A 58 -14.56 -10.28 3.76
C ALA A 58 -15.50 -9.59 2.77
N VAL A 59 -16.45 -8.83 3.29
CA VAL A 59 -17.34 -7.96 2.51
C VAL A 59 -17.27 -6.54 3.06
N VAL A 60 -16.91 -5.60 2.21
CA VAL A 60 -16.82 -4.19 2.56
C VAL A 60 -17.76 -3.40 1.65
N SER A 61 -18.87 -2.92 2.19
CA SER A 61 -19.82 -2.05 1.48
C SER A 61 -19.65 -0.61 1.94
N ALA A 62 -19.22 0.27 1.04
CA ALA A 62 -19.12 1.70 1.32
C ALA A 62 -20.50 2.31 1.64
N HIS A 63 -21.49 2.05 0.77
CA HIS A 63 -22.85 2.56 0.94
C HIS A 63 -23.88 1.44 0.74
N THR A 64 -24.71 1.16 1.75
CA THR A 64 -25.76 0.13 1.70
C THR A 64 -27.08 0.64 1.11
N GLY A 65 -27.21 1.95 0.89
CA GLY A 65 -28.48 2.59 0.53
C GLY A 65 -29.42 2.81 1.73
N ASN A 66 -28.89 2.73 2.96
CA ASN A 66 -29.65 3.05 4.16
C ASN A 66 -30.00 4.55 4.20
N ASN A 67 -31.24 4.86 3.81
CA ASN A 67 -31.77 6.23 3.80
C ASN A 67 -32.43 6.64 5.13
N LEU A 68 -32.38 5.79 6.16
CA LEU A 68 -32.95 6.08 7.48
C LEU A 68 -31.97 6.82 8.41
N ALA A 69 -30.66 6.68 8.16
CA ALA A 69 -29.62 7.38 8.90
C ALA A 69 -29.18 8.64 8.14
N THR A 70 -29.14 9.78 8.83
CA THR A 70 -28.81 11.10 8.25
C THR A 70 -27.33 11.47 8.43
N ASP A 71 -26.59 10.68 9.20
CA ASP A 71 -25.21 10.92 9.62
C ASP A 71 -24.22 9.87 9.06
N LEU A 72 -24.64 9.12 8.03
CA LEU A 72 -23.76 8.17 7.35
C LEU A 72 -22.58 8.88 6.66
N PRO A 73 -21.43 8.21 6.52
CA PRO A 73 -20.26 8.78 5.85
C PRO A 73 -20.57 9.27 4.44
N GLY A 74 -20.15 10.50 4.13
CA GLY A 74 -20.22 11.04 2.77
C GLY A 74 -19.22 10.40 1.80
N SER A 75 -18.13 9.84 2.34
CA SER A 75 -17.12 9.07 1.62
C SER A 75 -16.60 7.91 2.48
N ALA A 76 -16.10 6.86 1.83
CA ALA A 76 -15.62 5.65 2.47
C ALA A 76 -14.29 5.14 1.90
N GLU A 77 -13.47 4.58 2.79
CA GLU A 77 -12.19 3.94 2.52
C GLU A 77 -12.29 2.47 2.94
N GLY A 78 -12.13 1.54 2.00
CA GLY A 78 -12.30 0.12 2.30
C GLY A 78 -11.14 -0.44 3.13
N PHE A 79 -9.92 -0.31 2.61
CA PHE A 79 -8.72 -0.72 3.29
C PHE A 79 -7.61 0.33 3.09
N GLU A 80 -6.97 0.72 4.18
CA GLU A 80 -5.80 1.60 4.14
C GLU A 80 -4.54 0.81 4.50
N LEU A 81 -3.59 0.76 3.57
CA LEU A 81 -2.29 0.11 3.71
C LEU A 81 -1.32 1.10 4.37
N TYR A 82 -0.62 0.72 5.44
CA TYR A 82 0.37 1.62 6.05
C TYR A 82 1.68 1.67 5.23
N ASP A 83 2.63 2.53 5.58
CA ASP A 83 3.97 2.62 4.95
C ASP A 83 5.10 2.07 5.83
N THR A 84 4.81 1.26 6.83
CA THR A 84 5.79 0.86 7.85
C THR A 84 5.93 -0.65 7.96
N ASP A 85 6.98 -1.23 7.37
CA ASP A 85 7.48 -2.61 7.57
C ASP A 85 6.42 -3.64 8.00
N MET A 86 5.50 -3.92 7.08
CA MET A 86 4.38 -4.82 7.31
C MET A 86 4.13 -5.72 6.11
N GLN A 87 3.51 -6.85 6.35
CA GLN A 87 2.96 -7.70 5.31
C GLN A 87 1.45 -7.81 5.51
N THR A 88 0.67 -7.41 4.51
CA THR A 88 -0.79 -7.55 4.58
C THR A 88 -1.29 -8.36 3.39
N ILE A 89 -2.11 -9.38 3.68
CA ILE A 89 -2.75 -10.21 2.67
C ILE A 89 -4.25 -9.95 2.67
N LEU A 90 -4.81 -9.56 1.52
CA LEU A 90 -6.25 -9.50 1.27
C LEU A 90 -6.65 -10.64 0.36
N ALA A 91 -7.42 -11.61 0.86
CA ALA A 91 -7.84 -12.77 0.08
C ALA A 91 -9.37 -12.90 0.04
N ASP A 92 -9.94 -13.12 -1.13
CA ASP A 92 -11.38 -13.31 -1.32
C ASP A 92 -12.24 -12.18 -0.72
N VAL A 93 -11.78 -10.93 -0.87
CA VAL A 93 -12.46 -9.74 -0.34
C VAL A 93 -13.34 -9.11 -1.42
N THR A 94 -14.59 -8.85 -1.09
CA THR A 94 -15.52 -8.13 -1.97
C THR A 94 -15.71 -6.71 -1.48
N PHE A 95 -15.33 -5.73 -2.29
CA PHE A 95 -15.66 -4.32 -2.07
C PHE A 95 -16.90 -3.95 -2.89
N ARG A 96 -17.82 -3.19 -2.31
CA ARG A 96 -19.12 -2.86 -2.91
C ARG A 96 -19.48 -1.40 -2.76
N ASN A 97 -20.09 -0.83 -3.80
CA ASN A 97 -20.77 0.47 -3.76
C ASN A 97 -19.86 1.64 -3.35
N PHE A 98 -18.60 1.65 -3.81
CA PHE A 98 -17.68 2.77 -3.67
C PHE A 98 -17.87 3.73 -4.86
N ASP A 99 -19.05 4.31 -4.98
CA ASP A 99 -19.52 5.06 -6.16
C ASP A 99 -19.68 6.57 -5.90
N ARG A 100 -19.40 7.06 -4.70
CA ARG A 100 -19.45 8.49 -4.36
C ARG A 100 -18.11 9.18 -4.53
N SER A 101 -18.16 10.51 -4.57
CA SER A 101 -16.95 11.33 -4.57
C SER A 101 -16.17 11.12 -3.26
N GLY A 102 -14.87 10.84 -3.39
CA GLY A 102 -13.98 10.58 -2.26
C GLY A 102 -13.87 9.11 -1.86
N ASP A 103 -14.77 8.24 -2.36
CA ASP A 103 -14.70 6.80 -2.10
C ASP A 103 -13.42 6.19 -2.67
N VAL A 104 -12.90 5.17 -1.99
CA VAL A 104 -11.83 4.29 -2.48
C VAL A 104 -11.87 2.92 -1.79
N ALA A 105 -11.78 1.84 -2.56
CA ALA A 105 -11.76 0.49 -1.99
C ALA A 105 -10.44 0.18 -1.28
N ILE A 106 -9.29 0.43 -1.92
CA ILE A 106 -7.96 0.22 -1.33
C ILE A 106 -7.12 1.47 -1.57
N MET A 107 -6.48 1.98 -0.53
CA MET A 107 -5.51 3.07 -0.64
C MET A 107 -4.25 2.73 0.12
N ASP A 108 -3.10 3.21 -0.34
CA ASP A 108 -1.92 3.25 0.50
C ASP A 108 -1.87 4.54 1.33
N MET A 109 -1.06 4.48 2.38
CA MET A 109 -0.75 5.60 3.26
C MET A 109 0.75 5.81 3.17
N THR A 110 1.20 6.64 2.24
CA THR A 110 2.62 6.99 2.14
C THR A 110 2.85 8.31 2.86
N HIS A 111 3.31 8.27 4.11
CA HIS A 111 3.38 9.43 4.98
C HIS A 111 4.79 9.77 5.42
N SER A 112 5.80 8.94 5.15
CA SER A 112 7.11 9.09 5.78
C SER A 112 8.30 9.02 4.81
N ASN A 113 9.34 9.79 5.13
CA ASN A 113 10.68 9.55 4.57
C ASN A 113 11.42 8.43 5.32
N ILE A 114 11.09 8.24 6.60
CA ILE A 114 11.77 7.30 7.51
C ILE A 114 11.16 5.90 7.41
N PHE A 115 9.83 5.82 7.38
CA PHE A 115 9.11 4.57 7.20
C PHE A 115 8.86 4.35 5.72
N LYS A 116 9.06 3.10 5.32
CA LYS A 116 9.05 2.63 3.96
C LYS A 116 8.31 1.30 3.93
N PRO A 117 7.49 1.02 2.91
CA PRO A 117 7.01 -0.33 2.64
C PRO A 117 8.21 -1.29 2.53
N GLN A 118 8.48 -2.05 3.59
CA GLN A 118 9.58 -3.03 3.65
C GLN A 118 9.09 -4.47 3.50
N GLY A 119 7.77 -4.69 3.59
CA GLY A 119 7.09 -5.94 3.29
C GLY A 119 6.20 -5.82 2.06
N MET A 120 5.34 -6.82 1.88
CA MET A 120 4.52 -6.98 0.68
C MET A 120 3.05 -6.81 1.02
N PHE A 121 2.37 -5.95 0.25
CA PHE A 121 0.92 -6.00 0.15
C PHE A 121 0.55 -7.02 -0.92
N ASN A 122 -0.19 -8.05 -0.55
CA ASN A 122 -0.59 -9.10 -1.46
C ASN A 122 -2.11 -9.22 -1.49
N SER A 123 -2.66 -9.38 -2.68
CA SER A 123 -4.08 -9.56 -2.88
C SER A 123 -4.38 -10.76 -3.76
N LYS A 124 -5.52 -11.40 -3.51
CA LYS A 124 -6.04 -12.52 -4.31
C LYS A 124 -7.56 -12.55 -4.24
N GLY A 125 -8.22 -12.92 -5.33
CA GLY A 125 -9.67 -13.10 -5.34
C GLY A 125 -10.48 -11.86 -4.99
N LEU A 126 -9.94 -10.66 -5.27
CA LEU A 126 -10.66 -9.41 -5.04
C LEU A 126 -11.85 -9.28 -5.98
N ARG A 127 -12.95 -8.76 -5.47
CA ARG A 127 -14.16 -8.47 -6.24
C ARG A 127 -14.59 -7.03 -6.00
N PHE A 128 -15.00 -6.36 -7.07
CA PHE A 128 -15.49 -4.99 -7.03
C PHE A 128 -16.88 -4.95 -7.66
N GLU A 129 -17.90 -4.66 -6.87
CA GLU A 129 -19.30 -4.68 -7.30
C GLU A 129 -19.91 -3.28 -7.13
N GLY A 130 -20.66 -2.80 -8.13
CA GLY A 130 -21.33 -1.50 -8.04
C GLY A 130 -20.39 -0.31 -7.81
N MET A 131 -19.17 -0.35 -8.36
CA MET A 131 -18.23 0.78 -8.26
C MET A 131 -17.46 0.98 -9.57
N PRO A 132 -17.05 2.22 -9.88
CA PRO A 132 -16.26 2.51 -11.06
C PRO A 132 -14.78 2.13 -10.85
N ARG A 133 -14.05 1.93 -11.96
CA ARG A 133 -12.69 1.37 -11.93
C ARG A 133 -11.72 2.27 -11.17
N GLU A 134 -11.82 3.57 -11.35
CA GLU A 134 -11.01 4.62 -10.72
C GLU A 134 -11.12 4.65 -9.18
N ARG A 135 -12.11 3.97 -8.59
CA ARG A 135 -12.30 3.91 -7.13
C ARG A 135 -11.70 2.67 -6.49
N ARG A 136 -11.10 1.76 -7.26
CA ARG A 136 -10.52 0.52 -6.72
C ARG A 136 -9.26 0.77 -5.91
N PHE A 137 -8.37 1.59 -6.46
CA PHE A 137 -7.06 1.89 -5.89
C PHE A 137 -6.83 3.40 -5.84
N ARG A 138 -6.08 3.85 -4.84
CA ARG A 138 -5.54 5.21 -4.78
C ARG A 138 -4.17 5.18 -4.13
N HIS A 139 -3.15 5.54 -4.89
CA HIS A 139 -1.87 5.96 -4.35
C HIS A 139 -2.02 7.35 -3.72
N VAL A 140 -1.58 7.50 -2.49
CA VAL A 140 -1.50 8.79 -1.81
C VAL A 140 -0.10 9.33 -2.04
N HIS A 141 0.05 10.23 -3.01
CA HIS A 141 1.29 10.96 -3.21
C HIS A 141 1.50 11.91 -2.02
N ARG A 142 2.70 11.87 -1.46
CA ARG A 142 3.06 12.73 -0.33
C ARG A 142 4.37 13.43 -0.61
N LEU A 143 4.37 14.75 -0.48
CA LEU A 143 5.60 15.53 -0.55
C LEU A 143 6.53 15.17 0.63
N ALA A 144 7.83 15.04 0.37
CA ALA A 144 8.84 14.72 1.37
C ALA A 144 8.79 15.69 2.55
N CYS A 145 8.58 16.99 2.28
CA CYS A 145 8.45 17.98 3.33
C CYS A 145 7.14 17.95 4.12
N GLU A 146 6.12 17.26 3.62
CA GLU A 146 4.85 17.03 4.31
C GLU A 146 4.80 15.73 5.11
N THR A 147 5.90 14.96 5.12
CA THR A 147 6.12 13.79 5.98
C THR A 147 5.45 13.92 7.34
N TYR A 148 4.75 12.90 7.81
CA TYR A 148 4.04 12.94 9.08
C TYR A 148 5.01 13.00 10.27
N HIS A 149 6.16 12.35 10.14
CA HIS A 149 7.14 12.16 11.20
C HIS A 149 8.06 13.37 11.37
N GLN A 150 8.63 13.48 12.57
CA GLN A 150 9.65 14.50 12.86
C GLN A 150 10.99 14.04 12.29
N ASP A 151 11.25 14.43 11.04
CA ASP A 151 12.51 14.22 10.34
C ASP A 151 13.07 15.56 9.84
N THR A 152 14.22 15.54 9.16
CA THR A 152 14.88 16.74 8.63
C THR A 152 14.09 17.44 7.52
N CYS A 153 13.15 16.73 6.89
CA CYS A 153 12.34 17.23 5.79
C CYS A 153 11.07 17.93 6.27
N LYS A 154 10.54 17.58 7.45
CA LYS A 154 9.28 18.13 7.98
C LYS A 154 9.26 19.67 7.89
N ARG A 155 8.33 20.20 7.08
CA ARG A 155 8.13 21.64 6.79
C ARG A 155 9.33 22.34 6.14
N ASN A 156 10.22 21.59 5.49
CA ASN A 156 11.39 22.11 4.81
C ASN A 156 11.45 21.60 3.36
N CYS A 157 10.62 22.18 2.49
CA CYS A 157 10.51 21.77 1.09
C CYS A 157 11.73 22.17 0.25
N ASP A 158 12.51 23.14 0.71
CA ASP A 158 13.76 23.53 0.03
C ASP A 158 14.85 22.48 0.25
N ALA A 159 14.92 21.86 1.44
CA ALA A 159 15.90 20.83 1.73
C ALA A 159 15.47 19.43 1.25
N CYS A 160 14.17 19.19 1.18
CA CYS A 160 13.60 17.92 0.72
C CYS A 160 12.48 18.20 -0.30
N PRO A 161 12.84 18.59 -1.53
CA PRO A 161 11.89 18.65 -2.63
C PRO A 161 11.41 17.25 -3.03
N GLY A 162 10.31 17.20 -3.77
CA GLY A 162 9.74 15.96 -4.30
C GLY A 162 8.90 15.12 -3.32
N THR A 163 8.59 13.88 -3.69
CA THR A 163 7.77 12.95 -2.89
C THR A 163 8.56 12.18 -1.83
N THR A 164 7.86 11.64 -0.82
CA THR A 164 8.48 10.83 0.23
C THR A 164 9.07 9.53 -0.31
N GLY A 165 10.09 9.01 0.37
CA GLY A 165 10.63 7.70 0.05
C GLY A 165 9.61 6.56 0.15
N SER A 166 8.58 6.67 1.01
CA SER A 166 7.48 5.70 1.03
C SER A 166 6.57 5.76 -0.20
N SER A 167 6.31 6.96 -0.74
CA SER A 167 5.52 7.17 -1.96
C SER A 167 6.17 6.42 -3.12
N GLN A 168 7.46 6.70 -3.33
CA GLN A 168 8.26 6.22 -4.46
C GLN A 168 8.39 4.68 -4.55
N ILE A 169 8.23 3.97 -3.44
CA ILE A 169 8.39 2.51 -3.38
C ILE A 169 7.08 1.78 -3.04
N ALA A 170 5.95 2.50 -2.99
CA ALA A 170 4.66 1.89 -2.74
C ALA A 170 4.35 0.87 -3.83
N ASN A 171 3.92 -0.32 -3.40
CA ASN A 171 3.60 -1.42 -4.31
C ASN A 171 2.55 -2.35 -3.71
N ILE A 172 1.80 -3.02 -4.59
CA ILE A 172 0.81 -4.04 -4.28
C ILE A 172 1.00 -5.19 -5.27
N VAL A 173 1.04 -6.42 -4.77
CA VAL A 173 1.03 -7.64 -5.60
C VAL A 173 -0.39 -8.13 -5.73
N ASP A 174 -0.91 -8.16 -6.95
CA ASP A 174 -2.16 -8.84 -7.31
C ASP A 174 -1.80 -10.26 -7.78
N SER A 175 -1.94 -11.24 -6.91
CA SER A 175 -1.42 -12.59 -7.15
C SER A 175 -2.19 -13.38 -8.20
N ASP A 176 -3.38 -12.94 -8.62
CA ASP A 176 -4.19 -13.63 -9.63
C ASP A 176 -4.79 -12.74 -10.72
N GLY A 177 -4.60 -11.41 -10.64
CA GLY A 177 -5.13 -10.46 -11.62
C GLY A 177 -6.54 -9.97 -11.29
N SER A 178 -7.15 -10.46 -10.21
CA SER A 178 -8.52 -10.13 -9.80
C SER A 178 -8.66 -8.67 -9.38
N ALA A 179 -7.61 -8.09 -8.79
CA ALA A 179 -7.58 -6.69 -8.40
C ALA A 179 -7.75 -5.77 -9.63
N LEU A 180 -6.97 -6.07 -10.67
CA LEU A 180 -6.96 -5.33 -11.92
C LEU A 180 -8.14 -5.65 -12.83
N GLY A 181 -8.68 -6.88 -12.76
CA GLY A 181 -9.70 -7.38 -13.68
C GLY A 181 -9.21 -7.45 -15.12
N TRP A 182 -7.92 -7.73 -15.33
CA TRP A 182 -7.32 -7.88 -16.66
C TRP A 182 -7.06 -9.37 -17.00
N HIS A 183 -6.75 -9.66 -18.25
CA HIS A 183 -6.57 -11.03 -18.74
C HIS A 183 -5.12 -11.53 -18.63
N LEU A 184 -4.18 -10.70 -18.15
CA LEU A 184 -2.74 -11.01 -18.11
C LEU A 184 -2.32 -11.84 -16.88
N GLY A 185 -3.25 -12.18 -15.99
CA GLY A 185 -2.98 -12.92 -14.76
C GLY A 185 -2.40 -12.04 -13.66
N SER A 186 -1.49 -12.57 -12.85
CA SER A 186 -0.92 -11.85 -11.71
C SER A 186 -0.17 -10.58 -12.12
N ALA A 187 -0.16 -9.58 -11.24
CA ALA A 187 0.41 -8.27 -11.47
C ALA A 187 1.17 -7.70 -10.27
N ILE A 188 2.02 -6.72 -10.55
CA ILE A 188 2.60 -5.81 -9.59
C ILE A 188 2.03 -4.43 -9.92
N LEU A 189 1.33 -3.83 -8.98
CA LEU A 189 1.03 -2.41 -8.97
C LEU A 189 2.17 -1.72 -8.22
N GLY A 190 2.70 -0.63 -8.76
CA GLY A 190 3.72 0.15 -8.06
C GLY A 190 3.65 1.62 -8.47
N ALA A 191 4.03 2.50 -7.56
CA ALA A 191 3.82 3.95 -7.69
C ALA A 191 4.31 4.47 -9.05
N ASP A 192 3.57 5.41 -9.63
CA ASP A 192 3.87 5.99 -10.94
C ASP A 192 4.76 7.23 -10.92
N ASP A 193 5.40 7.51 -9.78
CA ASP A 193 6.30 8.66 -9.57
C ASP A 193 7.27 8.90 -10.73
N THR A 194 7.31 10.15 -11.16
CA THR A 194 8.18 10.66 -12.22
C THR A 194 9.34 11.48 -11.65
N ALA A 195 10.32 11.79 -12.51
CA ALA A 195 11.42 12.68 -12.15
C ALA A 195 10.94 14.08 -11.77
N GLU A 196 9.83 14.57 -12.33
CA GLU A 196 9.28 15.89 -11.98
C GLU A 196 8.73 15.91 -10.55
N GLU A 197 8.04 14.84 -10.15
CA GLU A 197 7.43 14.71 -8.83
C GLU A 197 8.43 14.42 -7.72
N THR A 198 9.61 13.90 -8.06
CA THR A 198 10.60 13.40 -7.09
C THR A 198 11.89 14.22 -7.03
N ASP A 199 11.93 15.39 -7.69
CA ASP A 199 13.15 16.18 -7.89
C ASP A 199 14.29 15.39 -8.57
N GLY A 200 13.91 14.50 -9.49
CA GLY A 200 14.83 13.65 -10.25
C GLY A 200 15.40 12.47 -9.47
N GLU A 201 15.02 12.27 -8.20
CA GLU A 201 15.56 11.19 -7.38
C GLU A 201 15.02 9.82 -7.79
N THR A 202 13.79 9.76 -8.27
CA THR A 202 13.15 8.54 -8.77
C THR A 202 12.45 8.83 -10.09
N ASN A 203 12.44 7.88 -11.02
CA ASN A 203 11.67 8.05 -12.25
C ASN A 203 11.15 6.72 -12.75
N GLU A 204 9.83 6.59 -12.85
CA GLU A 204 9.14 5.41 -13.38
C GLU A 204 9.72 4.09 -12.85
N TRP A 205 10.11 4.04 -11.57
CA TRP A 205 10.82 2.88 -11.00
C TRP A 205 10.01 1.59 -11.15
N TRP A 206 8.71 1.67 -10.91
CA TRP A 206 7.79 0.53 -11.02
C TRP A 206 7.34 0.22 -12.44
N ARG A 207 7.75 1.01 -13.44
CA ARG A 207 7.55 0.69 -14.86
C ARG A 207 8.59 -0.33 -15.31
N ILE A 208 8.39 -1.58 -14.89
CA ILE A 208 9.32 -2.70 -15.10
C ILE A 208 9.75 -2.77 -16.58
N ASP A 209 8.80 -2.80 -17.50
CA ASP A 209 9.05 -2.79 -18.94
C ASP A 209 7.87 -2.16 -19.70
N ASP A 210 7.81 -2.37 -21.01
CA ASP A 210 6.79 -1.79 -21.86
C ASP A 210 5.49 -2.63 -21.90
N SER A 211 5.44 -3.75 -21.17
CA SER A 211 4.20 -4.52 -20.94
C SER A 211 3.32 -3.94 -19.83
N CYS A 212 3.84 -2.97 -19.07
CA CYS A 212 3.11 -2.30 -18.02
C CYS A 212 2.04 -1.35 -18.58
N ARG A 213 0.88 -1.30 -17.93
CA ARG A 213 -0.17 -0.31 -18.18
C ARG A 213 -0.10 0.80 -17.15
N HIS A 214 -0.18 2.05 -17.59
CA HIS A 214 -0.34 3.20 -16.69
C HIS A 214 -1.79 3.28 -16.22
N GLU A 215 -2.02 3.15 -14.92
CA GLU A 215 -3.33 3.36 -14.30
C GLU A 215 -3.34 4.74 -13.62
N LEU A 216 -3.35 5.79 -14.45
CA LEU A 216 -3.23 7.19 -14.00
C LEU A 216 -4.25 7.55 -12.90
N ALA A 217 -5.48 7.04 -13.02
CA ALA A 217 -6.54 7.31 -12.02
C ALA A 217 -6.23 6.72 -10.64
N TRP A 218 -5.31 5.76 -10.56
CA TRP A 218 -4.90 5.11 -9.32
C TRP A 218 -3.55 5.59 -8.81
N GLY A 219 -2.73 6.28 -9.63
CA GLY A 219 -1.35 6.63 -9.30
C GLY A 219 -0.40 5.41 -9.30
N PHE A 220 -0.63 4.46 -10.23
CA PHE A 220 0.16 3.23 -10.30
C PHE A 220 0.50 2.82 -11.74
N TRP A 221 1.67 2.22 -11.90
CA TRP A 221 1.95 1.29 -12.99
C TRP A 221 1.44 -0.10 -12.62
N ALA A 222 0.72 -0.75 -13.54
CA ALA A 222 0.32 -2.15 -13.43
C ALA A 222 1.14 -3.00 -14.40
N CYS A 223 2.03 -3.84 -13.87
CA CYS A 223 2.94 -4.67 -14.65
C CYS A 223 2.62 -6.17 -14.46
N PRO A 224 2.47 -6.96 -15.54
CA PRO A 224 2.26 -8.40 -15.39
C PRO A 224 3.48 -9.06 -14.78
N THR A 225 3.28 -10.04 -13.89
CA THR A 225 4.40 -10.78 -13.29
C THR A 225 5.03 -11.77 -14.28
N LEU A 226 4.27 -12.19 -15.29
CA LEU A 226 4.64 -13.20 -16.28
C LEU A 226 5.12 -14.53 -15.64
N GLY A 227 4.75 -14.79 -14.39
CA GLY A 227 5.19 -15.94 -13.60
C GLY A 227 6.65 -15.94 -13.14
N HIS A 228 7.42 -14.89 -13.44
CA HIS A 228 8.86 -14.84 -13.15
C HIS A 228 9.34 -13.52 -12.53
N ARG A 229 8.43 -12.56 -12.29
CA ARG A 229 8.73 -11.30 -11.59
C ARG A 229 8.16 -11.35 -10.20
N SER A 230 8.90 -10.82 -9.23
CA SER A 230 8.49 -10.77 -7.84
C SER A 230 9.04 -9.51 -7.19
N VAL A 231 8.27 -8.96 -6.26
CA VAL A 231 8.75 -7.88 -5.39
C VAL A 231 9.59 -8.49 -4.28
N VAL A 232 10.76 -7.90 -4.03
CA VAL A 232 11.68 -8.29 -2.97
C VAL A 232 12.12 -7.06 -2.18
N SER A 233 12.39 -7.26 -0.90
CA SER A 233 13.03 -6.25 -0.05
C SER A 233 14.52 -6.57 0.02
N LEU A 234 15.36 -5.60 -0.33
CA LEU A 234 16.81 -5.75 -0.39
C LEU A 234 17.49 -4.72 0.52
N PHE A 235 18.34 -5.20 1.43
CA PHE A 235 19.27 -4.36 2.18
C PHE A 235 20.60 -4.32 1.43
N ILE A 236 20.88 -3.21 0.75
CA ILE A 236 22.08 -3.04 -0.06
C ILE A 236 23.17 -2.40 0.80
N MET A 237 24.30 -3.09 0.95
CA MET A 237 25.42 -2.70 1.82
C MET A 237 26.74 -2.64 1.06
N LYS A 238 27.65 -1.77 1.49
CA LYS A 238 29.05 -1.74 1.06
C LYS A 238 29.86 -2.79 1.86
N GLY A 239 30.60 -3.64 1.14
CA GLY A 239 31.46 -4.67 1.73
C GLY A 239 30.73 -5.96 2.11
N ILE A 240 31.45 -6.90 2.72
CA ILE A 240 30.92 -8.19 3.18
C ILE A 240 30.63 -8.11 4.68
N ARG A 241 29.44 -8.56 5.10
CA ARG A 241 29.00 -8.59 6.50
C ARG A 241 28.79 -10.02 6.97
N SER A 242 29.05 -10.28 8.25
CA SER A 242 28.80 -11.56 8.92
C SER A 242 27.40 -11.64 9.59
N GLY A 243 26.57 -10.61 9.46
CA GLY A 243 25.24 -10.55 10.07
C GLY A 243 24.35 -9.49 9.40
N ALA A 244 23.07 -9.50 9.75
CA ALA A 244 22.09 -8.53 9.24
C ALA A 244 22.46 -7.10 9.71
N PRO A 245 22.48 -6.11 8.79
CA PRO A 245 22.81 -4.73 9.16
C PRO A 245 21.69 -4.10 9.98
N GLY A 246 22.05 -3.15 10.84
CA GLY A 246 21.07 -2.23 11.43
C GLY A 246 20.53 -1.26 10.38
N ARG A 247 19.34 -0.69 10.60
CA ARG A 247 18.73 0.28 9.66
C ARG A 247 19.56 1.55 9.45
N THR A 248 20.40 1.91 10.42
CA THR A 248 21.29 3.08 10.38
C THR A 248 22.75 2.67 10.20
N ASP A 249 23.01 1.52 9.57
CA ASP A 249 24.36 1.02 9.38
C ASP A 249 25.15 1.98 8.45
N PRO A 250 26.34 2.46 8.85
CA PRO A 250 27.11 3.45 8.08
C PRO A 250 27.58 2.93 6.71
N ASN A 251 27.54 1.61 6.48
CA ASN A 251 27.87 1.00 5.21
C ASN A 251 26.64 0.80 4.31
N THR A 252 25.46 1.32 4.67
CA THR A 252 24.28 1.28 3.80
C THR A 252 24.62 1.94 2.47
N ALA A 253 24.27 1.27 1.37
CA ALA A 253 24.51 1.82 0.05
C ALA A 253 23.57 3.01 -0.19
N VAL A 254 24.17 4.13 -0.64
CA VAL A 254 23.47 5.35 -1.02
C VAL A 254 23.78 5.63 -2.48
N GLY A 255 22.75 5.93 -3.27
CA GLY A 255 22.91 6.26 -4.68
C GLY A 255 21.68 5.89 -5.52
N ARG A 256 21.85 5.80 -6.84
CA ARG A 256 20.78 5.42 -7.76
C ARG A 256 20.88 3.96 -8.17
N LEU A 257 19.77 3.26 -8.07
CA LEU A 257 19.58 1.94 -8.63
C LEU A 257 18.82 2.08 -9.95
N TYR A 258 19.40 1.58 -11.04
CA TYR A 258 18.80 1.63 -12.38
C TYR A 258 18.16 0.30 -12.72
N HIS A 259 16.95 0.34 -13.25
CA HIS A 259 16.21 -0.84 -13.65
C HIS A 259 16.87 -1.49 -14.87
N PHE A 260 17.59 -2.61 -14.67
CA PHE A 260 18.30 -3.36 -15.72
C PHE A 260 19.14 -2.49 -16.67
N GLY A 261 19.80 -1.46 -16.13
CA GLY A 261 20.65 -0.53 -16.90
C GLY A 261 19.91 0.56 -17.67
N ARG A 262 18.58 0.71 -17.52
CA ARG A 262 17.81 1.83 -18.08
C ARG A 262 18.02 3.08 -17.23
N LEU A 263 18.83 4.03 -17.73
CA LEU A 263 19.16 5.27 -17.01
C LEU A 263 17.95 6.17 -16.72
N ASN A 264 16.90 6.05 -17.52
CA ASN A 264 15.64 6.76 -17.33
C ASN A 264 14.66 6.04 -16.41
N ARG A 265 15.02 4.90 -15.81
CA ARG A 265 14.17 4.19 -14.84
C ARG A 265 14.98 3.87 -13.60
N HIS A 266 14.79 4.64 -12.55
CA HIS A 266 15.68 4.59 -11.39
C HIS A 266 14.96 4.90 -10.09
N LEU A 267 15.57 4.44 -9.00
CA LEU A 267 15.19 4.72 -7.63
C LEU A 267 16.42 5.20 -6.86
N HIS A 268 16.27 6.23 -6.04
CA HIS A 268 17.29 6.56 -5.05
C HIS A 268 17.22 5.59 -3.86
N VAL A 269 18.31 4.88 -3.61
CA VAL A 269 18.48 3.98 -2.45
C VAL A 269 19.30 4.68 -1.37
N GLY A 270 19.00 4.37 -0.11
CA GLY A 270 19.72 4.92 1.05
C GLY A 270 19.19 6.26 1.58
N LEU A 271 17.99 6.70 1.16
CA LEU A 271 17.21 7.76 1.83
C LEU A 271 16.73 7.33 3.22
#